data_AF-A0A946Y6E6-F1
#
_entry.id   AF-A0A946Y6E6-F1
#
_cell.length_a   1.000
_cell.length_b   1.000
_cell.length_c   1.000
_cell.angle_alpha   90.00
_cell.angle_beta   90.00
_cell.angle_gamma   90.00
#
_symmetry.space_group_name_H-M   'P 1'
#
loop_
_entity.id
_entity.type
_entity.pdbx_description
1 polymer ?
#
loop_
_entity_poly.entity_id
_entity_poly.type
_entity_poly.pdbx_seq_one_letter_code
_entity_poly.pdbx_strand_id
1 'polypeptide(L)'
;MNNELVRTATLEAERPRLIDKLARRVLLNCLKQLSSGQIVISERGERFVFGKVSDELPLSATITVNNPRFYSEIAFGGTIGSGEAFMQDFWRCDDLTALIRILLRNAAVLEQVGSG
;
A
#
# COMPACT_ATOMS: atom_id res chain seq x y z
N MET A 1 -23.04 33.23 -15.32
CA MET A 1 -23.02 33.11 -13.86
C MET A 1 -22.97 31.62 -13.56
N ASN A 2 -21.76 31.10 -13.34
CA ASN A 2 -21.50 29.68 -13.12
C ASN A 2 -22.04 29.32 -11.74
N ASN A 3 -22.92 28.31 -11.66
CA ASN A 3 -23.23 27.68 -10.39
C ASN A 3 -22.80 26.22 -10.44
N GLU A 4 -22.03 25.87 -9.43
CA GLU A 4 -21.25 24.68 -9.28
C GLU A 4 -22.15 23.45 -9.26
N LEU A 5 -22.08 22.66 -10.33
CA LEU A 5 -22.48 21.26 -10.27
C LEU A 5 -21.52 20.58 -9.31
N VAL A 6 -21.97 20.46 -8.06
CA VAL A 6 -21.48 19.54 -7.04
C VAL A 6 -21.16 18.24 -7.76
N ARG A 7 -19.86 17.97 -7.92
CA ARG A 7 -19.34 16.71 -8.44
C ARG A 7 -19.67 15.65 -7.40
N THR A 8 -20.88 15.12 -7.47
CA THR A 8 -21.22 13.83 -6.90
C THR A 8 -20.52 12.78 -7.76
N ALA A 9 -19.20 12.72 -7.64
CA ALA A 9 -18.42 11.60 -8.14
C ALA A 9 -18.78 10.43 -7.23
N THR A 10 -19.81 9.69 -7.63
CA THR A 10 -19.95 8.28 -7.25
C THR A 10 -18.57 7.67 -7.48
N LEU A 11 -17.89 7.24 -6.43
CA LEU A 11 -16.56 6.63 -6.47
C LEU A 11 -16.64 5.33 -7.29
N GLU A 12 -16.66 5.44 -8.61
CA GLU A 12 -16.41 4.31 -9.49
C GLU A 12 -14.95 3.94 -9.27
N ALA A 13 -14.72 2.94 -8.43
CA ALA A 13 -13.39 2.40 -8.18
C ALA A 13 -12.72 2.12 -9.53
N GLU A 14 -11.64 2.84 -9.82
CA GLU A 14 -10.97 2.83 -11.11
C GLU A 14 -10.56 1.39 -11.46
N ARG A 15 -10.90 0.90 -12.66
CA ARG A 15 -10.64 -0.50 -13.02
C ARG A 15 -9.12 -0.76 -13.02
N PRO A 16 -8.64 -1.80 -12.30
CA PRO A 16 -7.22 -2.11 -12.22
C PRO A 16 -6.66 -2.50 -13.59
N ARG A 17 -5.54 -1.89 -13.97
CA ARG A 17 -4.76 -2.25 -15.16
C ARG A 17 -4.07 -3.61 -14.94
N LEU A 18 -3.64 -4.26 -16.01
CA LEU A 18 -2.92 -5.54 -15.91
C LEU A 18 -1.62 -5.42 -15.10
N ILE A 19 -0.92 -4.30 -15.26
CA ILE A 19 0.30 -3.99 -14.50
C ILE A 19 0.01 -3.85 -13.00
N ASP A 20 -1.11 -3.22 -12.62
CA ASP A 20 -1.53 -3.08 -11.22
C ASP A 20 -1.82 -4.46 -10.61
N LYS A 21 -2.42 -5.38 -11.37
CA LYS A 21 -2.68 -6.76 -10.91
C LYS A 21 -1.40 -7.56 -10.71
N LEU A 22 -0.43 -7.42 -11.60
CA LEU A 22 0.88 -8.07 -11.47
C LEU A 22 1.64 -7.51 -10.26
N ALA A 23 1.74 -6.18 -10.18
CA ALA A 23 2.40 -5.49 -9.07
C ALA A 23 1.77 -5.85 -7.72
N ARG A 24 0.43 -5.94 -7.65
CA ARG A 24 -0.29 -6.44 -6.47
C ARG A 24 0.20 -7.82 -6.07
N ARG A 25 0.27 -8.76 -7.01
CA ARG A 25 0.71 -10.13 -6.70
C ARG A 25 2.15 -10.14 -6.18
N VAL A 26 3.04 -9.37 -6.78
CA VAL A 26 4.44 -9.24 -6.34
C VAL A 26 4.50 -8.68 -4.93
N LEU A 27 3.85 -7.53 -4.67
CA LEU A 27 3.87 -6.89 -3.35
C LEU A 27 3.29 -7.79 -2.26
N LEU A 28 2.12 -8.42 -2.49
CA LEU A 28 1.52 -9.29 -1.49
C LEU A 28 2.39 -10.53 -1.22
N ASN A 29 3.10 -11.07 -2.22
CA ASN A 29 4.02 -12.17 -2.01
C ASN A 29 5.30 -11.75 -1.28
N CYS A 30 5.81 -10.55 -1.54
CA CYS A 30 6.89 -9.95 -0.78
C CYS A 30 6.52 -9.81 0.70
N LEU A 31 5.35 -9.23 1.01
CA LEU A 31 4.90 -9.03 2.39
C LEU A 31 4.71 -10.32 3.18
N LYS A 32 4.47 -11.47 2.53
CA LYS A 32 4.44 -12.79 3.21
C LYS A 32 5.78 -13.15 3.85
N GLN A 33 6.88 -12.54 3.42
CA GLN A 33 8.22 -12.77 3.97
C GLN A 33 8.54 -11.85 5.17
N LEU A 34 7.60 -11.02 5.63
CA LEU A 34 7.78 -10.20 6.84
C LEU A 34 8.15 -11.07 8.04
N SER A 35 9.31 -10.77 8.63
CA SER A 35 9.85 -11.50 9.77
C SER A 35 9.58 -10.79 11.11
N SER A 36 9.40 -9.47 11.10
CA SER A 36 9.16 -8.66 12.31
C SER A 36 8.07 -7.61 12.07
N GLY A 37 7.13 -7.48 13.01
CA GLY A 37 6.01 -6.54 12.92
C GLY A 37 4.87 -7.04 12.04
N GLN A 38 3.78 -6.26 12.01
CA GLN A 38 2.56 -6.60 11.26
C GLN A 38 2.19 -5.51 10.27
N ILE A 39 1.86 -5.90 9.04
CA ILE A 39 1.24 -5.02 8.06
C ILE A 39 -0.11 -5.60 7.67
N VAL A 40 -1.15 -4.78 7.73
CA VAL A 40 -2.49 -5.12 7.25
C VAL A 40 -2.76 -4.34 5.98
N ILE A 41 -3.13 -5.00 4.89
CA ILE A 41 -3.65 -4.34 3.69
C ILE A 41 -5.17 -4.46 3.71
N SER A 42 -5.85 -3.33 3.69
CA SER A 42 -7.30 -3.21 3.57
C SER A 42 -7.63 -2.71 2.16
N GLU A 43 -8.27 -3.55 1.35
CA GLU A 43 -8.67 -3.19 -0.01
C GLU A 43 -9.98 -3.88 -0.38
N ARG A 44 -10.87 -3.22 -1.14
CA ARG A 44 -12.12 -3.82 -1.67
C ARG A 44 -13.00 -4.51 -0.61
N GLY A 45 -12.95 -4.07 0.64
CA GLY A 45 -13.67 -4.68 1.76
C GLY A 45 -13.01 -5.94 2.33
N GLU A 46 -11.86 -6.35 1.80
CA GLU A 46 -11.05 -7.46 2.30
C GLU A 46 -9.86 -6.94 3.11
N ARG A 47 -9.40 -7.75 4.07
CA ARG A 47 -8.18 -7.51 4.84
C ARG A 47 -7.19 -8.65 4.68
N PHE A 48 -5.97 -8.31 4.33
CA PHE A 48 -4.83 -9.21 4.21
C PHE A 48 -3.83 -8.88 5.31
N VAL A 49 -3.54 -9.83 6.19
CA VAL A 49 -2.62 -9.64 7.33
C VAL A 49 -1.31 -10.34 7.03
N PHE A 50 -0.21 -9.62 7.22
CA PHE A 50 1.15 -10.11 7.00
C PHE A 50 2.02 -9.88 8.23
N GLY A 51 2.91 -10.84 8.52
CA GLY A 51 3.73 -10.81 9.72
C GLY A 51 2.90 -10.96 11.00
N LYS A 52 3.49 -10.57 12.13
CA LYS A 52 2.86 -10.61 13.46
C LYS A 52 3.50 -9.60 14.39
N VAL A 53 2.70 -9.07 15.31
CA VAL A 53 3.20 -8.29 16.45
C VAL A 53 3.94 -9.24 17.38
N SER A 54 5.12 -8.83 17.85
CA SER A 54 5.93 -9.56 18.83
C SER A 54 6.52 -8.59 19.85
N ASP A 55 7.06 -9.11 20.95
CA ASP A 55 7.74 -8.29 21.96
C ASP A 55 8.97 -7.56 21.38
N GLU A 56 9.63 -8.16 20.38
CA GLU A 56 10.79 -7.55 19.71
C GLU A 56 10.40 -6.37 18.81
N LEU A 57 9.23 -6.43 18.16
CA LEU A 57 8.71 -5.33 17.36
C LEU A 57 7.18 -5.24 17.52
N PRO A 58 6.70 -4.52 18.55
CA PRO A 58 5.28 -4.45 18.89
C PRO A 58 4.55 -3.41 18.01
N LEU A 59 4.80 -3.44 16.70
CA LEU A 59 4.25 -2.50 15.73
C LEU A 59 3.30 -3.22 14.77
N SER A 60 2.16 -2.58 14.52
CA SER A 60 1.22 -2.93 13.46
C SER A 60 0.83 -1.67 12.71
N ALA A 61 0.69 -1.78 11.39
CA ALA A 61 0.21 -0.69 10.55
C ALA A 61 -0.77 -1.21 9.49
N THR A 62 -1.84 -0.46 9.26
CA THR A 62 -2.85 -0.73 8.24
C THR A 62 -2.66 0.20 7.05
N ILE A 63 -2.43 -0.38 5.88
CA ILE A 63 -2.49 0.29 4.58
C ILE A 63 -3.91 0.14 4.04
N THR A 64 -4.60 1.26 3.82
CA THR A 64 -5.89 1.29 3.12
C THR A 64 -5.65 1.64 1.68
N VAL A 65 -5.97 0.74 0.75
CA VAL A 65 -5.82 0.95 -0.68
C VAL A 65 -7.13 1.51 -1.25
N ASN A 66 -7.10 2.76 -1.65
CA ASN A 66 -8.23 3.46 -2.25
C ASN A 66 -8.23 3.32 -3.78
N ASN A 67 -7.04 3.22 -4.39
CA ASN A 67 -6.87 3.07 -5.83
C ASN A 67 -5.86 1.95 -6.17
N PRO A 68 -6.19 1.00 -7.06
CA PRO A 68 -5.26 -0.07 -7.47
C PRO A 68 -3.93 0.40 -8.06
N ARG A 69 -3.84 1.63 -8.57
CA ARG A 69 -2.58 2.23 -9.04
C ARG A 69 -1.51 2.27 -7.96
N PHE A 70 -1.89 2.30 -6.68
CA PHE A 70 -0.98 2.10 -5.54
C PHE A 70 0.06 1.02 -5.83
N TYR A 71 -0.36 -0.16 -6.28
CA TYR A 71 0.55 -1.29 -6.47
C TYR A 71 1.64 -1.02 -7.52
N SER A 72 1.27 -0.42 -8.65
CA SER A 72 2.24 -0.08 -9.69
C SER A 72 3.13 1.10 -9.26
N GLU A 73 2.58 2.09 -8.55
CA GLU A 73 3.37 3.23 -8.06
C GLU A 73 4.43 2.79 -7.04
N ILE A 74 4.11 1.83 -6.16
CA ILE A 74 5.09 1.21 -5.27
C ILE A 74 6.15 0.42 -6.07
N ALA A 75 5.71 -0.43 -7.01
CA ALA A 75 6.61 -1.35 -7.71
C ALA A 75 7.58 -0.66 -8.67
N PHE A 76 7.14 0.37 -9.39
CA PHE A 76 7.93 1.02 -10.44
C PHE A 76 8.40 2.43 -10.08
N GLY A 77 7.66 3.14 -9.21
CA GLY A 77 8.00 4.49 -8.78
C GLY A 77 8.91 4.55 -7.56
N GLY A 78 9.16 3.42 -6.89
CA GLY A 78 9.97 3.34 -5.68
C GLY A 78 9.45 4.28 -4.59
N THR A 79 10.34 4.82 -3.76
CA THR A 79 9.96 5.72 -2.65
C THR A 79 9.25 7.01 -3.11
N ILE A 80 9.64 7.56 -4.27
CA ILE A 80 9.04 8.79 -4.81
C ILE A 80 7.61 8.52 -5.27
N GLY A 81 7.40 7.50 -6.11
CA GLY A 81 6.06 7.11 -6.54
C GLY A 81 5.16 6.69 -5.38
N SER A 82 5.73 6.07 -4.35
CA SER A 82 5.01 5.78 -3.09
C SER A 82 4.48 7.04 -2.41
N GLY A 83 5.29 8.10 -2.35
CA GLY A 83 4.92 9.40 -1.77
C GLY A 83 3.90 10.15 -2.61
N GLU A 84 4.08 10.17 -3.93
CA GLU A 84 3.12 10.76 -4.87
C GLU A 84 1.76 10.05 -4.79
N ALA A 85 1.74 8.72 -4.73
CA ALA A 85 0.52 7.94 -4.54
C ALA A 85 -0.18 8.24 -3.21
N PHE A 86 0.58 8.55 -2.14
CA PHE A 86 0.00 8.99 -0.87
C PHE A 86 -0.63 10.38 -0.99
N MET A 87 0.02 11.31 -1.71
CA MET A 87 -0.51 12.64 -1.98
C MET A 87 -1.77 12.59 -2.88
N GLN A 88 -1.83 11.65 -3.82
CA GLN A 88 -2.96 11.42 -4.74
C GLN A 88 -4.11 10.62 -4.12
N ASP A 89 -4.06 10.32 -2.82
CA ASP A 89 -5.06 9.53 -2.10
C ASP A 89 -5.22 8.09 -2.63
N PHE A 90 -4.25 7.54 -3.36
CA PHE A 90 -4.30 6.14 -3.82
C PHE A 90 -4.22 5.15 -2.67
N TRP A 91 -3.58 5.56 -1.59
CA TRP A 91 -3.53 4.80 -0.36
C TRP A 91 -3.38 5.71 0.86
N ARG A 92 -3.77 5.18 2.01
CA ARG A 92 -3.60 5.80 3.33
C ARG A 92 -3.01 4.80 4.31
N CYS A 93 -2.50 5.31 5.42
CA CYS A 93 -2.01 4.51 6.53
C CYS A 93 -2.54 5.08 7.85
N ASP A 94 -2.84 4.20 8.81
CA ASP A 94 -3.22 4.58 10.17
C ASP A 94 -2.03 5.11 10.99
N ASP A 95 -0.85 4.52 10.80
CA ASP A 95 0.42 4.98 11.38
C ASP A 95 1.55 4.79 10.36
N LEU A 96 1.82 5.85 9.59
CA LEU A 96 2.90 5.86 8.60
C LEU A 96 4.27 5.68 9.26
N THR A 97 4.45 6.14 10.50
CA THR A 97 5.74 6.00 11.19
C THR A 97 5.98 4.56 11.59
N ALA A 98 4.97 3.87 12.14
CA ALA A 98 5.04 2.44 12.42
C ALA A 98 5.28 1.65 11.13
N LEU A 99 4.59 1.98 10.04
CA LEU A 99 4.79 1.35 8.74
C LEU A 99 6.26 1.46 8.29
N ILE A 100 6.81 2.67 8.22
CA ILE A 100 8.21 2.88 7.81
C ILE A 100 9.19 2.13 8.72
N ARG A 101 8.96 2.10 10.04
CA ARG A 101 9.80 1.34 10.99
C ARG A 101 9.76 -0.17 10.73
N ILE A 102 8.57 -0.72 10.45
CA ILE A 102 8.41 -2.12 10.07
C ILE A 102 9.14 -2.39 8.76
N LEU A 103 8.96 -1.53 7.75
CA LEU A 103 9.62 -1.69 6.46
C LEU A 103 11.15 -1.67 6.57
N LEU A 104 11.72 -0.72 7.33
CA LEU A 104 13.17 -0.64 7.58
C LEU A 104 13.72 -1.87 8.31
N ARG A 105 12.97 -2.44 9.26
CA ARG A 105 13.35 -3.70 9.93
C ARG A 105 13.36 -4.90 8.99
N ASN A 106 12.57 -4.83 7.91
CA ASN A 106 12.44 -5.87 6.89
C ASN A 106 13.01 -5.42 5.53
N ALA A 107 14.01 -4.52 5.50
CA ALA A 107 14.48 -3.90 4.24
C ALA A 107 14.85 -4.92 3.14
N ALA A 108 15.49 -6.03 3.50
CA ALA A 108 15.85 -7.11 2.57
C ALA A 108 14.63 -7.81 1.91
N VAL A 109 13.47 -7.77 2.56
CA VAL A 109 12.21 -8.28 1.99
C VAL A 109 11.74 -7.33 0.90
N LEU A 110 11.89 -6.02 1.09
CA LEU A 110 11.34 -4.97 0.21
C LEU A 110 12.23 -4.64 -0.99
N GLU A 111 13.54 -4.88 -0.92
CA GLU A 111 14.42 -4.77 -2.08
C GLU A 111 13.98 -5.65 -3.27
N GLN A 112 13.20 -6.71 -3.00
CA GLN A 112 12.63 -7.60 -4.02
C GLN A 112 11.49 -6.96 -4.83
N VAL A 113 10.89 -5.86 -4.35
CA VAL A 113 9.75 -5.20 -5.03
C VAL A 113 10.20 -4.31 -6.18
N GLY A 114 11.40 -3.70 -6.08
CA GLY A 114 11.96 -2.79 -7.09
C GLY A 114 13.01 -3.40 -8.03
N SER A 115 13.42 -4.65 -7.81
CA SER A 115 14.48 -5.32 -8.59
C SER A 115 13.93 -6.16 -9.76
N GLY A 116 12.92 -5.63 -10.46
CA GLY A 116 12.39 -6.23 -11.69
C GLY A 116 13.22 -5.93 -12.92
#